data_AF-A0A9D4QJ71-F1
#
_entry.id   AF-A0A9D4QJ71-F1
#
_cell.length_a   1.000
_cell.length_b   1.000
_cell.length_c   1.000
_cell.angle_alpha   90.00
_cell.angle_beta   90.00
_cell.angle_gamma   90.00
#
_symmetry.space_group_name_H-M   'P 1'
#
loop_
_entity.id
_entity.type
_entity.pdbx_description
1 polymer ?
#
loop_
_entity_poly.entity_id
_entity_poly.type
_entity_poly.pdbx_seq_one_letter_code
_entity_poly.pdbx_strand_id
1 'polypeptide(L)'
;MSRVVESREQDEGVGARVRRSIGTSRLKNLDPFLMLDEFKVKKPVGFPDHPHRGFETDTYMLSGSFRHEDFCGHKVPRLGTCKSTRGSCK
;
A
#
# COMPACT_ATOMS: atom_id res chain seq x y z
N MET A 1 -21.71 -13.35 -11.04
CA MET A 1 -20.56 -14.27 -11.13
C MET A 1 -19.46 -13.75 -10.23
N SER A 2 -18.97 -14.54 -9.29
CA SER A 2 -17.79 -14.22 -8.48
C SER A 2 -16.53 -14.75 -9.16
N ARG A 3 -15.42 -14.02 -9.05
CA ARG A 3 -14.12 -14.39 -9.61
C ARG A 3 -13.10 -14.46 -8.49
N VAL A 4 -12.35 -15.56 -8.43
CA VAL A 4 -11.21 -15.71 -7.52
C VAL A 4 -9.94 -15.30 -8.27
N VAL A 5 -9.15 -14.41 -7.67
CA VAL A 5 -7.85 -13.96 -8.20
C VAL A 5 -6.79 -14.28 -7.16
N GLU A 6 -5.87 -15.18 -7.50
CA GLU A 6 -4.70 -15.48 -6.69
C GLU A 6 -3.72 -14.30 -6.74
N SER A 7 -3.28 -13.80 -5.57
CA SER A 7 -2.29 -12.74 -5.50
C SER A 7 -0.90 -13.25 -5.89
N ARG A 8 -0.10 -12.39 -6.53
CA ARG A 8 1.26 -12.74 -6.97
C ARG A 8 2.28 -11.86 -6.27
N GLU A 9 3.38 -12.48 -5.91
CA GLU A 9 4.48 -11.81 -5.22
C GLU A 9 5.33 -11.00 -6.20
N GLN A 10 5.64 -9.76 -5.87
CA GLN A 10 6.46 -8.87 -6.69
C GLN A 10 7.30 -7.93 -5.80
N ASP A 11 8.39 -7.42 -6.37
CA ASP A 11 9.26 -6.46 -5.70
C ASP A 11 8.68 -5.04 -5.80
N GLU A 12 8.80 -4.29 -4.71
CA GLU A 12 8.37 -2.90 -4.59
C GLU A 12 9.34 -2.12 -3.69
N GLY A 13 9.35 -0.79 -3.85
CA GLY A 13 10.18 0.08 -3.03
C GLY A 13 11.66 -0.34 -3.01
N VAL A 14 12.24 -0.47 -1.82
CA VAL A 14 13.63 -0.92 -1.61
C VAL A 14 13.62 -2.23 -0.83
N GLY A 15 13.74 -3.33 -1.56
CA GLY A 15 13.79 -4.70 -1.03
C GLY A 15 12.47 -5.20 -0.44
N ALA A 16 11.37 -4.49 -0.64
CA ALA A 16 10.06 -4.89 -0.15
C ALA A 16 9.43 -5.86 -1.14
N ARG A 17 8.68 -6.82 -0.60
CA ARG A 17 7.90 -7.76 -1.39
C ARG A 17 6.45 -7.65 -0.99
N VAL A 18 5.59 -7.55 -1.99
CA VAL A 18 4.14 -7.44 -1.83
C VAL A 18 3.47 -8.56 -2.59
N ARG A 19 2.28 -8.97 -2.12
CA ARG A 19 1.39 -9.85 -2.86
C ARG A 19 0.25 -9.01 -3.43
N ARG A 20 0.28 -8.78 -4.74
CA ARG A 20 -0.70 -7.95 -5.46
C ARG A 20 -1.84 -8.77 -6.03
N SER A 21 -3.07 -8.30 -5.84
CA SER A 21 -4.29 -8.91 -6.41
C SER A 21 -4.96 -8.00 -7.45
N ILE A 22 -5.46 -6.84 -7.02
CA ILE A 22 -5.93 -5.74 -7.88
C ILE A 22 -4.72 -4.92 -8.35
N GLY A 23 -4.70 -4.49 -9.61
CA GLY A 23 -3.56 -3.81 -10.23
C GLY A 23 -2.66 -4.74 -11.05
N THR A 24 -3.09 -5.98 -11.28
CA THR A 24 -2.37 -6.98 -12.10
C THR A 24 -2.94 -7.04 -13.52
N SER A 25 -2.25 -7.71 -14.45
CA SER A 25 -2.79 -7.97 -15.79
C SER A 25 -4.09 -8.79 -15.78
N ARG A 26 -4.31 -9.60 -14.73
CA ARG A 26 -5.53 -10.42 -14.55
C ARG A 26 -6.72 -9.63 -14.02
N LEU A 27 -6.46 -8.60 -13.22
CA LEU A 27 -7.46 -7.68 -12.65
C LEU A 27 -6.82 -6.29 -12.51
N LYS A 28 -6.89 -5.49 -13.59
CA LYS A 28 -6.21 -4.19 -13.69
C LYS A 28 -6.71 -3.19 -12.65
N ASN A 29 -8.01 -3.19 -12.42
CA ASN A 29 -8.71 -2.41 -11.41
C ASN A 29 -10.04 -3.11 -11.10
N LEU A 30 -10.65 -2.70 -10.00
CA LEU A 30 -12.02 -3.07 -9.62
C LEU A 30 -12.67 -1.81 -9.08
N ASP A 31 -13.24 -0.99 -9.96
CA ASP A 31 -13.81 0.32 -9.64
C ASP A 31 -14.61 0.28 -8.31
N PRO A 32 -14.28 1.11 -7.30
CA PRO A 32 -13.31 2.23 -7.27
C PRO A 32 -11.86 1.88 -6.89
N PHE A 33 -11.53 0.62 -6.69
CA PHE A 33 -10.22 0.17 -6.23
C PHE A 33 -9.22 0.03 -7.38
N LEU A 34 -8.07 0.72 -7.25
CA LEU A 34 -7.00 0.69 -8.26
C LEU A 34 -5.98 -0.43 -8.00
N MET A 35 -5.69 -0.72 -6.73
CA MET A 35 -4.62 -1.61 -6.32
C MET A 35 -4.92 -2.18 -4.94
N LEU A 36 -4.47 -3.42 -4.69
CA LEU A 36 -4.50 -4.04 -3.37
C LEU A 36 -3.28 -4.92 -3.17
N ASP A 37 -2.46 -4.53 -2.20
CA ASP A 37 -1.23 -5.20 -1.81
C ASP A 37 -1.29 -5.65 -0.36
N GLU A 38 -0.90 -6.92 -0.13
CA GLU A 38 -0.48 -7.40 1.18
C GLU A 38 1.05 -7.33 1.25
N PHE A 39 1.61 -6.73 2.30
CA PHE A 39 3.05 -6.64 2.46
C PHE A 39 3.50 -7.01 3.87
N LYS A 40 4.72 -7.56 3.95
CA LYS A 40 5.42 -7.81 5.21
C LYS A 40 6.85 -7.29 5.05
N VAL A 41 7.19 -6.27 5.84
CA VAL A 41 8.48 -5.60 5.75
C VAL A 41 9.21 -5.64 7.09
N LYS A 42 10.54 -5.65 7.04
CA LYS A 42 11.43 -5.56 8.21
C LYS A 42 12.62 -4.68 7.83
N LYS A 43 13.04 -3.79 8.73
CA LYS A 43 14.20 -2.90 8.49
C LYS A 43 15.43 -3.72 8.01
N PRO A 44 16.20 -3.22 7.03
CA PRO A 44 16.17 -1.86 6.46
C PRO A 44 15.22 -1.67 5.26
N VAL A 45 14.39 -2.65 4.93
CA VAL A 45 13.48 -2.63 3.78
C VAL A 45 12.29 -1.69 3.99
N GLY A 46 11.80 -1.07 2.91
CA GLY A 46 10.57 -0.26 2.96
C GLY A 46 10.23 0.44 1.64
N PHE A 47 9.33 1.42 1.75
CA PHE A 47 8.90 2.27 0.65
C PHE A 47 9.46 3.67 0.92
N PRO A 48 10.60 4.06 0.31
CA PRO A 48 11.19 5.38 0.50
C PRO A 48 10.29 6.46 -0.11
N ASP A 49 10.69 7.73 0.00
CA ASP A 49 9.93 8.87 -0.50
C ASP A 49 9.42 8.65 -1.94
N HIS A 50 8.09 8.73 -2.11
CA HIS A 50 7.43 8.59 -3.41
C HIS A 50 6.12 9.40 -3.46
N PRO A 51 5.76 9.96 -4.63
CA PRO A 51 4.56 10.79 -4.77
C PRO A 51 3.30 9.96 -5.04
N HIS A 52 2.14 10.49 -4.63
CA HIS A 52 0.81 10.04 -5.04
C HIS A 52 -0.03 11.24 -5.48
N ARG A 53 -0.93 11.07 -6.47
CA ARG A 53 -1.83 12.13 -6.96
C ARG A 53 -3.11 11.53 -7.50
N GLY A 54 -4.26 12.13 -7.14
CA GLY A 54 -5.55 11.81 -7.75
C GLY A 54 -6.24 10.56 -7.21
N PHE A 55 -5.69 9.93 -6.15
CA PHE A 55 -6.29 8.81 -5.45
C PHE A 55 -5.89 8.82 -3.96
N GLU A 56 -6.44 7.86 -3.24
CA GLU A 56 -6.24 7.63 -1.81
C GLU A 56 -5.58 6.28 -1.60
N THR A 57 -4.61 6.23 -0.68
CA THR A 57 -3.98 4.99 -0.24
C THR A 57 -4.39 4.73 1.20
N ASP A 58 -5.11 3.63 1.41
CA ASP A 58 -5.50 3.13 2.72
C ASP A 58 -4.55 2.01 3.16
N THR A 59 -3.87 2.21 4.29
CA THR A 59 -2.99 1.20 4.88
C THR A 59 -3.58 0.67 6.18
N TYR A 60 -3.86 -0.64 6.23
CA TYR A 60 -4.34 -1.32 7.43
C TYR A 60 -3.26 -2.24 8.04
N MET A 61 -2.97 -2.06 9.33
CA MET A 61 -1.92 -2.81 10.02
C MET A 61 -2.46 -4.08 10.70
N LEU A 62 -2.18 -5.25 10.11
CA LEU A 62 -2.55 -6.55 10.68
C LEU A 62 -1.73 -6.92 11.93
N SER A 63 -0.44 -6.60 11.93
CA SER A 63 0.47 -6.88 13.05
C SER A 63 1.72 -5.99 12.99
N GLY A 64 2.32 -5.71 14.14
CA GLY A 64 3.56 -4.92 14.23
C GLY A 64 3.35 -3.40 14.13
N SER A 65 4.33 -2.70 13.59
CA SER A 65 4.33 -1.25 13.43
C SER A 65 4.97 -0.84 12.12
N PHE A 66 4.54 0.32 11.60
CA PHE A 66 5.08 0.92 10.39
C PHE A 66 5.33 2.40 10.66
N ARG A 67 6.34 2.98 10.02
CA ARG A 67 6.57 4.41 10.09
C ARG A 67 6.33 4.96 8.71
N HIS A 68 5.30 5.77 8.56
CA HIS A 68 5.13 6.64 7.41
C HIS A 68 5.21 8.09 7.88
N GLU A 69 5.85 8.90 7.06
CA GLU A 69 6.01 10.34 7.19
C GLU A 69 5.68 10.94 5.83
N ASP A 70 4.79 11.92 5.78
CA ASP A 70 4.55 12.67 4.54
C ASP A 70 5.36 13.97 4.54
N PHE A 71 5.41 14.63 3.38
CA PHE A 71 6.19 15.86 3.23
C PHE A 71 5.62 17.05 4.01
N CYS A 72 4.38 16.97 4.47
CA CYS A 72 3.74 17.94 5.37
C CYS A 72 4.07 17.66 6.85
N GLY A 73 4.86 16.62 7.14
CA GLY A 73 5.31 16.25 8.48
C GLY A 73 4.36 15.33 9.25
N HIS A 74 3.29 14.82 8.64
CA HIS A 74 2.36 13.92 9.33
C HIS A 74 2.94 12.51 9.47
N LYS A 75 2.86 11.94 10.68
CA LYS A 75 3.45 10.65 11.06
C LYS A 75 2.41 9.65 11.59
N VAL A 76 2.32 8.45 11.02
CA VAL A 76 1.51 7.28 11.47
C VAL A 76 1.87 6.04 10.61
N PRO A 77 1.68 4.73 10.98
CA PRO A 77 0.57 4.16 11.75
C PRO A 77 0.96 3.23 12.94
N ARG A 78 0.02 3.06 13.88
CA ARG A 78 0.07 2.07 14.97
C ARG A 78 -0.71 0.80 14.60
N LEU A 79 -0.50 -0.29 15.34
CA LEU A 79 -1.27 -1.54 15.18
C LEU A 79 -2.79 -1.29 15.21
N GLY A 80 -3.54 -1.93 14.33
CA GLY A 80 -5.01 -1.84 14.29
C GLY A 80 -5.57 -0.54 13.75
N THR A 81 -4.73 0.37 13.24
CA THR A 81 -5.16 1.63 12.63
C THR A 81 -5.20 1.51 11.11
N CYS A 82 -6.19 2.15 10.49
CA CYS A 82 -6.17 2.48 9.08
C CYS A 82 -5.57 3.89 8.93
N LYS A 83 -4.57 4.05 8.06
CA LYS A 83 -4.13 5.37 7.60
C LYS A 83 -4.61 5.58 6.17
N SER A 84 -5.51 6.55 5.99
CA SER A 84 -5.80 7.15 4.69
C SER A 84 -4.76 8.22 4.37
N THR A 85 -4.18 8.15 3.18
CA THR A 85 -3.34 9.21 2.62
C THR A 85 -3.90 9.65 1.30
N ARG A 86 -4.34 10.91 1.23
CA ARG A 86 -4.73 11.55 -0.02
C ARG A 86 -3.51 12.24 -0.60
N GLY A 87 -3.26 12.05 -1.89
CA GLY A 87 -2.16 12.71 -2.63
C GLY A 87 -2.33 14.22 -2.81
N SER A 88 -2.85 14.91 -1.80
CA SER A 88 -3.33 16.29 -1.86
C SER A 88 -2.57 17.26 -0.95
N CYS A 89 -1.55 16.82 -0.22
CA CYS A 89 -0.55 17.81 0.19
C CYS A 89 0.06 18.34 -1.12
N LYS A 90 -0.08 19.64 -1.32
CA LYS A 90 0.65 20.46 -2.30
C LYS A 90 1.62 21.29 -1.51
#